data_AF-A0A5E4I8A4-F1
#
_entry.id   AF-A0A5E4I8A4-F1
#
_cell.length_a   1.000
_cell.length_b   1.000
_cell.length_c   1.000
_cell.angle_alpha   90.00
_cell.angle_beta   90.00
_cell.angle_gamma   90.00
#
_symmetry.space_group_name_H-M   'P 1'
#
loop_
_entity.id
_entity.type
_entity.pdbx_description
1 polymer ?
#
loop_
_entity_poly.entity_id
_entity_poly.type
_entity_poly.pdbx_seq_one_letter_code
_entity_poly.pdbx_strand_id
1 'polypeptide(L)'
;MVWTMEITACPNCGSKNIGIGTLGDGIIFGLSSWKEVCRDCGYQGSSLLFESESEYTKFLEALSHQKKQIQARTEESSEKNPKQETDEQIKEKKEILDFLDETDKTPRSSEKRNYIFEFILAVALSIVFFIILFGSKYLQVNNGIFSQNDLFTILLYLLGSFVGVLIFFFLIIVFVETIYRSICIKKK
;
A
#
# COMPACT_ATOMS: atom_id res chain seq x y z
N MET A 1 14.66 -19.29 -27.78
CA MET A 1 14.10 -18.98 -26.44
C MET A 1 15.19 -19.29 -25.43
N VAL A 2 15.83 -18.25 -24.90
CA VAL A 2 16.78 -18.38 -23.79
C VAL A 2 15.94 -18.35 -22.51
N TRP A 3 15.95 -19.43 -21.74
CA TRP A 3 15.33 -19.47 -20.42
C TRP A 3 16.29 -18.74 -19.48
N THR A 4 15.97 -17.49 -19.14
CA THR A 4 16.64 -16.80 -18.04
C THR A 4 16.19 -17.47 -16.74
N MET A 5 17.13 -18.01 -15.98
CA MET A 5 16.83 -18.55 -14.65
C MET A 5 16.75 -17.38 -13.68
N GLU A 6 15.54 -16.99 -13.29
CA GLU A 6 15.33 -16.04 -12.21
C GLU A 6 15.65 -16.72 -10.88
N ILE A 7 16.63 -16.18 -10.16
CA ILE A 7 17.02 -16.67 -8.84
C ILE A 7 16.44 -15.75 -7.78
N THR A 8 15.62 -16.30 -6.91
CA THR A 8 15.06 -15.59 -5.76
C THR A 8 15.84 -15.93 -4.49
N ALA A 9 16.29 -14.94 -3.72
CA ALA A 9 17.06 -15.18 -2.50
C ALA A 9 16.76 -14.20 -1.35
N CYS A 10 17.06 -14.64 -0.14
CA CYS A 10 16.89 -13.87 1.09
C CYS A 10 17.95 -12.75 1.19
N PRO A 11 17.57 -11.49 1.43
CA PRO A 11 18.53 -10.40 1.61
C PRO A 11 19.38 -10.54 2.88
N ASN A 12 18.92 -11.28 3.88
CA ASN A 12 19.62 -11.41 5.17
C ASN A 12 20.65 -12.55 5.19
N CYS A 13 20.30 -13.71 4.62
CA CYS A 13 21.16 -14.89 4.67
C CYS A 13 21.61 -15.42 3.31
N GLY A 14 21.03 -14.93 2.21
CA GLY A 14 21.30 -15.42 0.86
C GLY A 14 20.64 -16.75 0.52
N SER A 15 19.85 -17.34 1.41
CA SER A 15 19.12 -18.58 1.12
C SER A 15 18.08 -18.39 0.01
N LYS A 16 17.97 -19.40 -0.86
CA LYS A 16 16.92 -19.49 -1.89
C LYS A 16 15.61 -20.09 -1.36
N ASN A 17 15.58 -20.51 -0.09
CA ASN A 17 14.45 -21.16 0.56
C ASN A 17 13.43 -20.13 1.05
N ILE A 18 12.78 -19.47 0.10
CA ILE A 18 11.73 -18.47 0.34
C ILE A 18 10.37 -19.15 0.18
N GLY A 19 9.52 -19.01 1.21
CA GLY A 19 8.16 -19.53 1.19
C GLY A 19 7.15 -18.44 1.54
N ILE A 20 5.88 -18.71 1.27
CA ILE A 20 4.77 -17.89 1.77
C ILE A 20 4.68 -18.12 3.28
N GLY A 21 4.68 -17.04 4.07
CA GLY A 21 4.57 -17.14 5.52
C GLY A 21 3.26 -17.78 5.95
N THR A 22 3.33 -18.63 6.95
CA THR A 22 2.20 -19.36 7.51
C THR A 22 1.74 -18.75 8.83
N LEU A 23 0.63 -19.25 9.38
CA LEU A 23 0.17 -18.87 10.73
C LEU A 23 1.23 -19.17 11.81
N GLY A 24 2.06 -20.20 11.60
CA GLY A 24 3.18 -20.52 12.49
C GLY A 24 4.25 -19.43 12.54
N ASP A 25 4.34 -18.61 11.49
CA ASP A 25 5.29 -17.50 11.36
C ASP A 25 4.70 -16.16 11.86
N GLY A 26 3.51 -16.19 12.47
CA GLY A 26 2.80 -15.01 12.96
C GLY A 26 2.09 -14.21 11.86
N ILE A 27 1.90 -14.78 10.67
CA ILE A 27 1.27 -14.11 9.53
C ILE A 27 -0.20 -14.53 9.41
N ILE A 28 -1.11 -13.55 9.46
CA ILE A 28 -2.55 -13.78 9.33
C ILE A 28 -2.96 -13.50 7.89
N PHE A 29 -3.27 -14.57 7.16
CA PHE A 29 -3.80 -14.48 5.79
C PHE A 29 -5.04 -13.57 5.74
N GLY A 30 -5.00 -12.56 4.86
CA GLY A 30 -6.10 -11.62 4.64
C GLY A 30 -6.01 -10.29 5.39
N LEU A 31 -5.15 -10.15 6.39
CA LEU A 31 -4.94 -8.88 7.12
C LEU A 31 -3.55 -8.28 6.90
N SER A 32 -2.53 -9.13 6.82
CA SER A 32 -1.16 -8.73 6.45
C SER A 32 -0.93 -8.98 4.97
N SER A 33 -0.39 -7.98 4.26
CA SER A 33 0.03 -8.13 2.86
C SER A 33 0.92 -9.37 2.72
N TRP A 34 0.79 -10.09 1.61
CA TRP A 34 1.39 -11.40 1.37
C TRP A 34 2.90 -11.29 1.59
N LYS A 35 3.38 -11.79 2.73
CA LYS A 35 4.76 -11.60 3.17
C LYS A 35 5.52 -12.90 2.95
N GLU A 36 6.53 -12.81 2.12
CA GLU A 36 7.50 -13.88 1.93
C GLU A 36 8.34 -14.04 3.21
N VAL A 37 8.66 -15.28 3.54
CA VAL A 37 9.45 -15.66 4.71
C VAL A 37 10.57 -16.59 4.29
N CYS A 38 11.79 -16.27 4.70
CA CYS A 38 12.93 -17.17 4.56
C CYS A 38 12.89 -18.26 5.63
N ARG A 39 12.86 -19.53 5.22
CA ARG A 39 12.77 -20.67 6.16
C ARG A 39 14.04 -20.93 6.94
N ASP A 40 15.18 -20.44 6.44
CA ASP A 40 16.48 -20.73 7.04
C ASP A 40 16.85 -19.70 8.13
N CYS A 41 16.47 -18.44 7.96
CA CYS A 41 16.80 -17.38 8.94
C CYS A 41 15.60 -16.64 9.53
N GLY A 42 14.36 -16.98 9.11
CA GLY A 42 13.14 -16.34 9.60
C GLY A 42 12.91 -14.91 9.10
N TYR A 43 13.74 -14.41 8.17
CA TYR A 43 13.55 -13.08 7.60
C TYR A 43 12.17 -12.97 6.95
N GLN A 44 11.42 -11.92 7.32
CA GLN A 44 10.10 -11.65 6.77
C GLN A 44 10.14 -10.37 5.93
N GLY A 45 9.91 -10.47 4.63
CA GLY A 45 9.94 -9.33 3.72
C GLY A 45 10.16 -9.77 2.28
N SER A 46 10.23 -8.80 1.37
CA SER A 46 10.47 -9.08 -0.05
C SER A 46 11.83 -9.74 -0.27
N SER A 47 11.84 -10.80 -1.07
CA SER A 47 13.05 -11.43 -1.58
C SER A 47 13.71 -10.59 -2.69
N LEU A 48 14.99 -10.85 -2.93
CA LEU A 48 15.75 -10.28 -4.04
C LEU A 48 15.67 -11.22 -5.24
N LEU A 49 15.42 -10.67 -6.43
CA LEU A 49 15.47 -11.39 -7.69
C LEU A 49 16.78 -11.06 -8.42
N PHE A 50 17.44 -12.09 -8.96
CA PHE A 50 18.66 -11.99 -9.74
C PHE A 50 18.43 -12.59 -11.12
N GLU A 51 18.92 -11.91 -12.16
CA GLU A 51 18.77 -12.35 -13.56
C GLU A 51 19.78 -13.42 -13.94
N SER A 52 20.88 -13.54 -13.18
CA SER A 52 21.93 -14.51 -13.41
C SER A 52 22.56 -15.05 -12.13
N GLU A 53 23.14 -16.25 -12.22
CA GLU A 53 23.90 -16.86 -11.13
C GLU A 53 25.15 -16.05 -10.76
N SER A 54 25.72 -15.32 -11.73
CA SER A 54 26.88 -14.45 -11.50
C SER A 54 26.56 -13.27 -10.57
N GLU A 55 25.37 -12.67 -10.71
CA GLU A 55 24.92 -11.58 -9.86
C GLU A 55 24.63 -12.07 -8.44
N TYR A 56 23.98 -13.22 -8.34
CA TYR A 56 23.72 -13.88 -7.08
C TYR A 56 25.03 -14.21 -6.32
N THR A 57 26.06 -14.66 -7.04
CA THR A 57 27.37 -14.96 -6.44
C THR A 57 28.05 -13.70 -5.91
N LYS A 58 28.04 -12.60 -6.68
CA LYS A 58 28.55 -11.29 -6.21
C LYS A 58 27.83 -10.81 -4.96
N PHE A 59 26.51 -11.03 -4.89
CA PHE A 59 25.72 -10.71 -3.72
C PHE A 59 26.14 -11.53 -2.49
N LEU A 60 26.33 -12.85 -2.64
CA LEU A 60 26.80 -13.71 -1.54
C LEU A 60 28.19 -13.30 -1.03
N GLU A 61 29.10 -12.95 -1.94
CA GLU A 61 30.43 -12.43 -1.59
C GLU A 61 30.31 -11.14 -0.78
N ALA A 62 29.54 -10.15 -1.26
CA ALA A 62 29.31 -8.89 -0.56
C ALA A 62 28.70 -9.10 0.84
N LEU A 63 27.75 -10.02 0.96
CA LEU A 63 27.08 -10.35 2.22
C LEU A 63 28.05 -11.01 3.22
N SER A 64 28.98 -11.84 2.74
CA SER A 64 30.03 -12.43 3.58
C SER A 64 31.02 -11.39 4.10
N HIS A 65 31.38 -10.40 3.27
CA HIS A 65 32.26 -9.30 3.67
C HIS A 65 31.62 -8.42 4.73
N GLN A 66 30.33 -8.10 4.58
CA GLN A 66 29.59 -7.34 5.58
C GLN A 66 29.54 -8.05 6.94
N LYS A 67 29.25 -9.35 6.95
CA LYS A 67 29.23 -10.15 8.20
C LYS A 67 30.58 -10.16 8.92
N LYS A 68 31.68 -10.28 8.20
CA LYS A 68 33.04 -10.23 8.77
C LYS A 68 33.36 -8.88 9.41
N GLN A 69 32.96 -7.77 8.76
CA GLN A 69 33.19 -6.43 9.32
C GLN A 69 32.40 -6.18 10.61
N ILE A 70 31.17 -6.71 10.70
CA ILE A 70 30.34 -6.59 11.91
C ILE A 70 30.97 -7.40 13.07
N GLN A 71 31.48 -8.60 12.79
CA GLN A 71 32.14 -9.43 13.81
C GLN A 71 33.41 -8.76 14.35
N ALA A 72 34.29 -8.26 13.47
CA ALA A 72 35.52 -7.58 13.88
C ALA A 72 35.25 -6.35 14.79
N ARG A 73 34.23 -5.54 14.47
CA ARG A 73 33.83 -4.40 15.32
C ARG A 73 33.25 -4.81 16.67
N THR A 74 32.62 -5.98 16.75
CA THR A 74 31.99 -6.46 17.99
C THR A 74 33.05 -6.99 18.96
N GLU A 75 34.10 -7.63 18.46
CA GLU A 75 35.20 -8.15 19.27
C GLU A 75 36.09 -7.02 19.84
N GLU A 76 36.39 -5.98 19.05
CA GLU A 76 37.17 -4.82 19.54
C GLU A 76 36.43 -3.99 20.61
N SER A 77 35.10 -4.08 20.69
CA SER A 77 34.30 -3.37 21.69
C SER A 77 34.12 -4.14 23.00
N SER A 78 34.48 -5.44 23.07
CA SER A 78 34.25 -6.27 24.25
C SER A 78 35.48 -6.46 25.15
N GLU A 79 36.65 -5.92 24.77
CA GLU A 79 37.91 -6.03 25.53
C GLU A 79 38.41 -4.67 26.06
N LYS A 80 37.50 -3.81 26.54
CA LYS A 80 37.86 -2.67 27.40
C LYS A 80 37.00 -2.64 28.66
N ASN A 81 37.67 -3.00 29.76
CA ASN A 81 37.37 -2.77 31.16
C ASN A 81 36.15 -1.86 31.48
N PRO A 82 35.19 -2.31 32.31
CA PRO A 82 34.14 -1.48 32.87
C PRO A 82 34.70 -0.70 34.07
N LYS A 83 35.35 0.44 33.83
CA LYS A 83 35.56 1.48 34.86
C LYS A 83 36.01 2.77 34.18
N GLN A 84 35.19 3.81 34.38
CA GLN A 84 35.31 5.19 33.87
C GLN A 84 34.68 5.45 32.49
N GLU A 85 33.35 5.46 32.46
CA GLU A 85 32.59 6.33 31.57
C GLU A 85 32.77 7.78 32.03
N THR A 86 33.43 8.57 31.20
CA THR A 86 33.42 10.03 31.26
C THR A 86 32.22 10.52 30.45
N ASP A 87 31.40 11.37 31.05
CA ASP A 87 30.10 11.93 30.58
C ASP A 87 30.12 12.59 29.18
N GLU A 88 31.28 12.76 28.55
CA GLU A 88 31.38 13.45 27.25
C GLU A 88 31.17 12.54 26.03
N GLN A 89 31.43 11.22 26.12
CA GLN A 89 31.27 10.33 24.96
C GLN A 89 29.83 9.84 24.71
N ILE A 90 28.92 10.02 25.67
CA ILE A 90 27.50 9.69 25.52
C ILE A 90 26.77 10.71 24.63
N LYS A 91 27.30 11.93 24.49
CA LYS A 91 26.66 12.99 23.69
C LYS A 91 26.85 12.82 22.18
N GLU A 92 28.05 12.44 21.75
CA GLU A 92 28.37 12.31 20.32
C GLU A 92 27.78 11.03 19.69
N LYS A 93 27.69 9.93 20.46
CA LYS A 93 27.08 8.68 19.97
C LYS A 93 25.55 8.77 19.86
N LYS A 94 24.91 9.71 20.57
CA LYS A 94 23.46 9.95 20.50
C LYS A 94 23.06 10.72 19.25
N GLU A 95 23.90 11.64 18.78
CA GLU A 95 23.67 12.37 17.52
C GLU A 95 23.81 11.47 16.28
N ILE A 96 24.70 10.47 16.30
CA ILE A 96 24.86 9.52 15.19
C ILE A 96 23.73 8.48 15.17
N LEU A 97 23.18 8.08 16.33
CA LEU A 97 22.08 7.13 16.40
C LEU A 97 20.73 7.77 16.00
N ASP A 98 20.52 9.06 16.29
CA ASP A 98 19.35 9.82 15.81
C ASP A 98 19.40 10.06 14.28
N PHE A 99 20.59 10.09 13.67
CA PHE A 99 20.73 10.25 12.21
C PHE A 99 20.40 8.95 11.42
N LEU A 100 20.58 7.78 12.03
CA LEU A 100 20.26 6.48 11.42
C LEU A 100 18.79 6.08 11.59
N ASP A 101 18.05 6.70 12.52
CA ASP A 101 16.59 6.50 12.68
C ASP A 101 15.76 7.42 11.76
N GLU A 102 16.37 8.43 11.13
CA GLU A 102 15.70 9.29 10.16
C GLU A 102 15.78 8.80 8.71
N THR A 103 16.65 7.85 8.38
CA THR A 103 16.84 7.42 6.97
C THR A 103 15.87 6.32 6.50
N ASP A 104 15.01 5.79 7.38
CA ASP A 104 14.01 4.77 7.03
C ASP A 104 12.54 5.23 7.21
N LYS A 105 12.32 6.54 7.33
CA LYS A 105 10.99 7.14 7.13
C LYS A 105 10.84 7.50 5.66
N THR A 106 10.77 6.49 4.81
CA THR A 106 10.13 6.67 3.51
C THR A 106 8.73 7.26 3.75
N PRO A 107 8.37 8.40 3.14
CA PRO A 107 7.04 9.00 3.30
C PRO A 107 6.01 8.15 2.54
N ARG A 108 5.63 7.00 3.11
CA ARG A 108 4.64 6.07 2.57
C ARG A 108 3.21 6.52 2.90
N SER A 109 2.91 7.82 2.76
CA SER A 109 1.60 8.37 3.14
C SER A 109 0.92 9.29 2.12
N SER A 110 1.52 9.55 0.95
CA SER A 110 0.90 10.42 -0.06
C SER A 110 -0.15 9.74 -0.95
N GLU A 111 -0.09 8.43 -1.17
CA GLU A 111 -1.05 7.73 -2.05
C GLU A 111 -2.49 7.74 -1.52
N LYS A 112 -2.68 7.83 -0.20
CA LYS A 112 -4.03 7.72 0.39
C LYS A 112 -4.92 8.95 0.15
N ARG A 113 -4.34 10.11 -0.23
CA ARG A 113 -5.12 11.34 -0.47
C ARG A 113 -5.78 11.40 -1.85
N ASN A 114 -5.22 10.70 -2.85
CA ASN A 114 -5.72 10.80 -4.22
C ASN A 114 -7.09 10.12 -4.40
N TYR A 115 -7.32 8.99 -3.71
CA TYR A 115 -8.60 8.26 -3.79
C TYR A 115 -9.82 9.06 -3.36
N ILE A 116 -9.69 9.91 -2.33
CA ILE A 116 -10.83 10.72 -1.85
C ILE A 116 -11.19 11.78 -2.88
N PHE A 117 -10.18 12.39 -3.51
CA PHE A 117 -10.41 13.39 -4.55
C PHE A 117 -11.02 12.79 -5.81
N GLU A 118 -10.52 11.63 -6.26
CA GLU A 118 -11.09 10.89 -7.40
C GLU A 118 -12.55 10.49 -7.15
N PHE A 119 -12.87 10.05 -5.92
CA PHE A 119 -14.24 9.72 -5.54
C PHE A 119 -15.18 10.93 -5.59
N ILE A 120 -14.75 12.07 -5.02
CA ILE A 120 -15.53 13.32 -5.06
C ILE A 120 -15.75 13.77 -6.51
N LEU A 121 -14.72 13.68 -7.36
CA LEU A 121 -14.80 14.03 -8.77
C LEU A 121 -15.78 13.12 -9.52
N ALA A 122 -15.74 11.80 -9.27
CA ALA A 122 -16.66 10.84 -9.88
C ALA A 122 -18.12 11.11 -9.50
N VAL A 123 -18.39 11.42 -8.23
CA VAL A 123 -19.73 11.78 -7.75
C VAL A 123 -20.20 13.09 -8.40
N ALA A 124 -19.35 14.11 -8.45
CA ALA A 124 -19.68 15.39 -9.08
C ALA A 124 -20.01 15.22 -10.57
N LEU A 125 -19.20 14.45 -11.31
CA LEU A 125 -19.44 14.16 -12.72
C LEU A 125 -20.74 13.37 -12.94
N SER A 126 -21.06 12.41 -12.07
CA SER A 126 -22.31 11.65 -12.12
C SER A 126 -23.54 12.56 -11.95
N ILE A 127 -23.49 13.49 -10.99
CA ILE A 127 -24.58 14.45 -10.76
C ILE A 127 -24.75 15.39 -11.97
N VAL A 128 -23.65 15.94 -12.50
CA VAL A 128 -23.69 16.81 -13.68
C VAL A 128 -24.28 16.06 -14.89
N PHE A 129 -23.85 14.82 -15.11
CA PHE A 129 -24.36 13.99 -16.19
C PHE A 129 -25.86 13.71 -16.04
N PHE A 130 -26.32 13.44 -14.81
CA PHE A 130 -27.74 13.28 -14.50
C PHE A 130 -28.54 14.55 -14.80
N ILE A 131 -28.04 15.73 -14.41
CA ILE A 131 -28.69 17.01 -14.71
C ILE A 131 -28.75 17.27 -16.22
N ILE A 132 -27.72 16.93 -16.99
CA ILE A 132 -27.72 17.11 -18.45
C ILE A 132 -28.77 16.19 -19.10
N LEU A 133 -28.79 14.91 -18.71
CA LEU A 133 -29.73 13.92 -19.27
C LEU A 133 -31.19 14.23 -18.94
N PHE A 134 -31.48 14.62 -17.70
CA PHE A 134 -32.85 14.88 -17.25
C PHE A 134 -33.28 16.34 -17.43
N GLY A 135 -32.35 17.29 -17.33
CA GLY A 135 -32.60 18.72 -17.51
C GLY A 135 -32.83 19.11 -18.97
N SER A 136 -32.17 18.45 -19.92
CA SER A 136 -32.43 18.66 -21.36
C SER A 136 -33.87 18.31 -21.74
N LYS A 137 -34.44 17.28 -21.13
CA LYS A 137 -35.86 16.92 -21.29
C LYS A 137 -36.79 17.98 -20.68
N TYR A 138 -36.42 18.58 -19.55
CA TYR A 138 -37.20 19.64 -18.88
C TYR A 138 -37.24 20.93 -19.71
N LEU A 139 -36.15 21.29 -20.38
CA LEU A 139 -36.08 22.47 -21.24
C LEU A 139 -36.87 22.30 -22.55
N GLN A 140 -37.16 21.06 -22.96
CA GLN A 140 -37.88 20.76 -24.20
C GLN A 140 -39.42 20.79 -24.04
N VAL A 141 -39.94 20.89 -22.81
CA VAL A 141 -41.39 20.86 -22.52
C VAL A 141 -42.16 22.05 -23.10
N ASN A 142 -41.50 23.14 -23.52
CA ASN A 142 -42.20 24.30 -24.08
C ASN A 142 -42.54 24.23 -25.58
N ASN A 143 -42.07 23.23 -26.34
CA ASN A 143 -42.32 23.16 -27.78
C ASN A 143 -43.10 21.89 -28.19
N GLY A 144 -44.38 21.84 -27.80
CA GLY A 144 -45.47 21.46 -28.72
C GLY A 144 -45.51 20.07 -29.38
N ILE A 145 -44.93 19.01 -28.82
CA ILE A 145 -45.04 17.64 -29.38
C ILE A 145 -45.57 16.67 -28.32
N PHE A 146 -46.78 16.95 -27.84
CA PHE A 146 -47.58 16.01 -27.05
C PHE A 146 -48.68 15.45 -27.96
N SER A 147 -48.36 14.42 -28.73
CA SER A 147 -49.36 13.58 -29.36
C SER A 147 -48.78 12.18 -29.59
N GLN A 148 -49.33 11.21 -28.86
CA GLN A 148 -49.23 9.75 -29.01
C GLN A 148 -48.19 8.89 -28.25
N ASN A 149 -47.16 9.39 -27.56
CA ASN A 149 -46.22 8.53 -26.79
C ASN A 149 -46.14 8.81 -25.28
N ASP A 150 -47.28 9.15 -24.66
CA ASP A 150 -47.36 9.61 -23.27
C ASP A 150 -46.92 8.53 -22.25
N LEU A 151 -47.42 7.30 -22.42
CA LEU A 151 -47.16 6.21 -21.47
C LEU A 151 -45.70 5.75 -21.47
N PHE A 152 -45.07 5.66 -22.65
CA PHE A 152 -43.66 5.30 -22.77
C PHE A 152 -42.74 6.35 -22.16
N THR A 153 -43.08 7.63 -22.31
CA THR A 153 -42.32 8.75 -21.74
C THR A 153 -42.43 8.76 -20.22
N ILE A 154 -43.65 8.57 -19.68
CA ILE A 154 -43.90 8.45 -18.24
C ILE A 154 -43.15 7.23 -17.67
N LEU A 155 -43.17 6.09 -18.37
CA LEU A 155 -42.47 4.87 -17.94
C LEU A 155 -40.95 5.07 -17.89
N LEU A 156 -40.36 5.70 -18.91
CA LEU A 156 -38.93 6.03 -18.92
C LEU A 156 -38.56 7.01 -17.80
N TYR A 157 -39.44 7.97 -17.49
CA TYR A 157 -39.23 8.90 -16.39
C TYR A 157 -39.26 8.18 -15.03
N LEU A 158 -40.25 7.32 -14.81
CA LEU A 158 -40.36 6.50 -13.60
C LEU A 158 -39.14 5.58 -13.42
N LEU A 159 -38.72 4.90 -14.50
CA LEU A 159 -37.56 4.01 -14.47
C LEU A 159 -36.27 4.81 -14.21
N GLY A 160 -36.11 5.95 -14.89
CA GLY A 160 -34.95 6.83 -14.71
C GLY A 160 -34.87 7.40 -13.29
N SER A 161 -36.00 7.83 -12.73
CA SER A 161 -36.10 8.28 -11.35
C SER A 161 -35.74 7.17 -10.36
N PHE A 162 -36.29 5.97 -10.56
CA PHE A 162 -36.00 4.81 -9.71
C PHE A 162 -34.50 4.44 -9.71
N VAL A 163 -33.88 4.38 -10.91
CA VAL A 163 -32.44 4.12 -11.04
C VAL A 163 -31.62 5.23 -10.39
N GLY A 164 -32.02 6.49 -10.54
CA GLY A 164 -31.37 7.62 -9.88
C GLY A 164 -31.40 7.52 -8.35
N VAL A 165 -32.53 7.11 -7.77
CA VAL A 165 -32.67 6.90 -6.33
C VAL A 165 -31.78 5.73 -5.86
N LEU A 166 -31.72 4.63 -6.60
CA LEU A 166 -30.84 3.50 -6.26
C LEU A 166 -29.36 3.91 -6.27
N ILE A 167 -28.91 4.65 -7.28
CA ILE A 167 -27.54 5.17 -7.36
C ILE A 167 -27.27 6.09 -6.17
N PHE A 168 -28.21 6.97 -5.82
CA PHE A 168 -28.06 7.86 -4.67
C PHE A 168 -27.88 7.10 -3.34
N PHE A 169 -28.70 6.07 -3.07
CA PHE A 169 -28.54 5.24 -1.88
C PHE A 169 -27.21 4.48 -1.87
N PHE A 170 -26.78 3.96 -3.01
CA PHE A 170 -25.48 3.31 -3.14
C PHE A 170 -24.34 4.26 -2.79
N LEU A 171 -24.38 5.50 -3.29
CA LEU A 171 -23.39 6.53 -2.97
C LEU A 171 -23.38 6.89 -1.48
N ILE A 172 -24.56 6.99 -0.84
CA ILE A 172 -24.65 7.21 0.62
C ILE A 172 -24.00 6.07 1.38
N ILE A 173 -24.26 4.82 1.02
CA ILE A 173 -23.70 3.64 1.70
C ILE A 173 -22.16 3.67 1.60
N VAL A 174 -21.63 3.89 0.40
CA VAL A 174 -20.18 3.99 0.17
C VAL A 174 -19.58 5.16 0.96
N PHE A 175 -20.27 6.29 1.00
CA PHE A 175 -19.83 7.46 1.76
C PHE A 175 -19.79 7.20 3.27
N VAL A 176 -20.83 6.58 3.83
CA VAL A 176 -20.90 6.19 5.25
C VAL A 176 -19.80 5.18 5.57
N GLU A 177 -19.58 4.18 4.73
CA GLU A 177 -18.50 3.20 4.93
C GLU A 177 -17.13 3.88 4.90
N THR A 178 -16.94 4.84 3.99
CA THR A 178 -15.69 5.62 3.88
C THR A 178 -15.45 6.46 5.13
N ILE A 179 -16.47 7.15 5.65
CA ILE A 179 -16.40 7.91 6.90
C ILE A 179 -16.11 6.97 8.07
N TYR A 180 -16.82 5.84 8.16
CA TYR A 180 -16.66 4.87 9.23
C TYR A 180 -15.22 4.34 9.29
N ARG A 181 -14.66 3.93 8.14
CA ARG A 181 -13.26 3.50 8.03
C ARG A 181 -12.29 4.62 8.42
N SER A 182 -12.56 5.86 7.99
CA SER A 182 -11.73 7.03 8.32
C SER A 182 -11.69 7.31 9.84
N ILE A 183 -12.83 7.20 10.52
CA ILE A 183 -12.93 7.41 11.97
C ILE A 183 -12.28 6.26 12.75
N CYS A 184 -12.54 5.00 12.38
CA CYS A 184 -11.97 3.84 13.06
C CYS A 184 -10.43 3.79 12.99
N ILE A 185 -9.83 4.24 11.87
CA ILE A 185 -8.38 4.28 11.72
C ILE A 185 -7.72 5.30 12.66
N LYS A 186 -8.41 6.37 13.07
CA LYS A 186 -7.86 7.38 14.00
C LYS A 186 -7.88 6.97 15.48
N LYS A 187 -8.55 5.86 15.83
CA LYS A 187 -8.67 5.38 17.22
C LYS A 187 -7.70 4.25 17.58
N LYS A 188 -6.85 3.82 16.65
CA LYS A 188 -5.73 2.89 16.87
C LYS A 188 -4.43 3.65 16.76
#